data_AF-A0A226EWY0-F1
#
_entry.id   AF-A0A226EWY0-F1
#
_cell.length_a   1.000
_cell.length_b   1.000
_cell.length_c   1.000
_cell.angle_alpha   90.00
_cell.angle_beta   90.00
_cell.angle_gamma   90.00
#
_symmetry.space_group_name_H-M   'P 1'
#
loop_
_entity.id
_entity.type
_entity.pdbx_description
1 polymer ?
#
loop_
_entity_poly.entity_id
_entity_poly.type
_entity_poly.pdbx_seq_one_letter_code
_entity_poly.pdbx_strand_id
1 'polypeptide(L)'
;METAGDYTMELDNNVTSFLVNDTGGQMPNLTNLTSDAYCNPWLGELGAWYGGVHGYSSLVVCLFGCVMNLLNLVVLTRREMHNPTNAILTGLAFADLLNDLEYMPFALFMKVLARPGYPPKTYPWALFVLAHSNFSQVCHTISIWLTVTLAVWRYMMVAMPMQNKTLCTMERAKLAIIIAYVCSLLVCIPVYLTFEVKWVNGTEGGVKYYVHYSELAKAHDQLLVNANFWVYSVVIKLIPCLVLTVVSFRLINSLMEAKRRKAQLKGGGRGAAKGGEDGGGDRTTRMLLAVLLLFLMTEFPQGILGLLSLLLGDAFFRSCYLPLGDLMDIVALSNSAINFILYTAMSLKFRQVFMATFHLNKLCPQPNTQTTAVAVVTPTRSAHTTVVTTTNGNIQHSAAV
;
A
#
# COMPACT_ATOMS: atom_id res chain seq x y z
N MET A 1 5.48 -32.86 18.61
CA MET A 1 6.39 -31.81 18.08
C MET A 1 6.16 -31.82 16.58
N GLU A 2 4.99 -31.31 16.19
CA GLU A 2 4.46 -31.35 14.82
C GLU A 2 4.42 -29.93 14.29
N THR A 3 4.91 -29.81 13.06
CA THR A 3 5.45 -28.63 12.41
C THR A 3 4.35 -27.70 11.89
N ALA A 4 4.59 -26.40 12.06
CA ALA A 4 3.82 -25.32 11.47
C ALA A 4 4.14 -25.21 9.97
N GLY A 5 3.12 -25.29 9.11
CA GLY A 5 3.28 -25.06 7.66
C GLY A 5 2.00 -25.15 6.83
N ASP A 6 0.81 -25.15 7.43
CA ASP A 6 -0.41 -25.64 6.76
C ASP A 6 -1.44 -24.52 6.53
N TYR A 7 -1.09 -23.46 5.78
CA TYR A 7 -1.99 -22.31 5.57
C TYR A 7 -1.90 -21.60 4.21
N THR A 8 -1.43 -22.31 3.19
CA THR A 8 -1.70 -21.95 1.81
C THR A 8 -2.75 -22.93 1.30
N MET A 9 -3.94 -22.45 0.93
CA MET A 9 -5.08 -23.25 0.38
C MET A 9 -4.84 -24.76 0.46
N GLU A 10 -5.35 -25.42 1.51
CA GLU A 10 -5.31 -26.89 1.64
C GLU A 10 -5.92 -27.54 0.37
N LEU A 11 -5.10 -27.82 -0.64
CA LEU A 11 -5.15 -29.10 -1.32
C LEU A 11 -4.54 -30.08 -0.33
N ASP A 12 -5.40 -30.59 0.54
CA ASP A 12 -5.13 -31.65 1.50
C ASP A 12 -4.30 -32.77 0.82
N ASN A 13 -3.31 -33.32 1.52
CA ASN A 13 -2.51 -34.44 0.99
C ASN A 13 -3.39 -35.68 0.69
N ASN A 14 -4.59 -35.75 1.28
CA ASN A 14 -5.60 -36.73 0.90
C ASN A 14 -6.30 -36.43 -0.44
N VAL A 15 -6.36 -35.17 -0.87
CA VAL A 15 -6.86 -34.76 -2.20
C VAL A 15 -5.82 -35.05 -3.28
N THR A 16 -4.52 -34.97 -2.98
CA THR A 16 -3.49 -35.49 -3.89
C THR A 16 -3.59 -37.01 -4.08
N SER A 17 -4.01 -37.77 -3.06
CA SER A 17 -4.29 -39.22 -3.25
C SER A 17 -5.49 -39.47 -4.17
N PHE A 18 -6.46 -38.55 -4.18
CA PHE A 18 -7.66 -38.64 -5.02
C PHE A 18 -7.40 -38.20 -6.47
N LEU A 19 -6.43 -37.30 -6.69
CA LEU A 19 -5.96 -36.91 -8.03
C LEU A 19 -4.94 -37.90 -8.63
N VAL A 20 -4.21 -38.63 -7.79
CA VAL A 20 -3.26 -39.67 -8.23
C VAL A 20 -3.99 -40.97 -8.62
N ASN A 21 -5.15 -41.27 -8.05
CA ASN A 21 -5.88 -42.51 -8.36
C ASN A 21 -6.56 -42.53 -9.75
N ASP A 22 -6.64 -41.41 -10.46
CA ASP A 22 -7.28 -41.33 -11.79
C ASP A 22 -6.29 -41.43 -12.97
N THR A 23 -5.00 -41.62 -12.69
CA THR A 23 -4.02 -42.04 -13.69
C THR A 23 -3.35 -43.32 -13.20
N GLY A 24 -3.78 -44.46 -13.76
CA GLY A 24 -3.31 -45.81 -13.43
C GLY A 24 -1.83 -46.07 -13.78
N GLY A 25 -0.90 -45.37 -13.12
CA GLY A 25 0.53 -45.53 -13.25
C GLY A 25 1.18 -45.79 -11.89
N GLN A 26 2.04 -46.81 -11.82
CA GLN A 26 2.80 -47.20 -10.64
C GLN A 26 3.50 -46.02 -9.96
N MET A 27 3.47 -46.04 -8.62
CA MET A 27 4.17 -45.14 -7.71
C MET A 27 5.68 -45.08 -8.06
N PRO A 28 6.24 -43.93 -8.49
CA PRO A 28 7.67 -43.82 -8.70
C PRO A 28 8.40 -43.79 -7.35
N ASN A 29 9.50 -44.53 -7.26
CA ASN A 29 10.38 -44.61 -6.09
C ASN A 29 10.76 -43.21 -5.57
N LEU A 30 10.61 -43.01 -4.26
CA LEU A 30 10.79 -41.75 -3.51
C LEU A 30 12.24 -41.21 -3.49
N THR A 31 13.15 -41.78 -4.27
CA THR A 31 14.55 -41.35 -4.38
C THR A 31 14.85 -40.53 -5.64
N ASN A 32 13.90 -40.40 -6.57
CA ASN A 32 14.09 -39.63 -7.82
C ASN A 32 13.42 -38.24 -7.83
N LEU A 33 12.77 -37.82 -6.73
CA LEU A 33 12.02 -36.56 -6.64
C LEU A 33 12.87 -35.31 -6.34
N THR A 34 14.20 -35.45 -6.24
CA THR A 34 15.09 -34.30 -6.00
C THR A 34 15.46 -33.53 -7.28
N SER A 35 14.95 -33.92 -8.45
CA SER A 35 15.33 -33.30 -9.73
C SER A 35 14.34 -32.24 -10.27
N ASP A 36 13.17 -32.06 -9.63
CA ASP A 36 12.08 -31.21 -10.14
C ASP A 36 11.74 -29.98 -9.27
N ALA A 37 12.51 -29.71 -8.21
CA ALA A 37 12.27 -28.54 -7.35
C ALA A 37 12.94 -27.29 -7.94
N TYR A 38 12.14 -26.30 -8.38
CA TYR A 38 12.64 -25.02 -8.91
C TYR A 38 13.46 -24.21 -7.88
N CYS A 39 13.06 -24.27 -6.60
CA CYS A 39 13.73 -23.56 -5.52
C CYS A 39 14.44 -24.52 -4.57
N ASN A 40 15.50 -24.01 -3.94
CA ASN A 40 16.28 -24.77 -2.98
C ASN A 40 15.40 -25.19 -1.78
N PRO A 41 15.53 -26.43 -1.26
CA PRO A 41 14.79 -26.92 -0.09
C PRO A 41 14.85 -26.00 1.13
N TRP A 42 15.96 -25.27 1.31
CA TRP A 42 16.10 -24.26 2.37
C TRP A 42 14.97 -23.21 2.36
N LEU A 43 14.41 -22.89 1.20
CA LEU A 43 13.30 -21.95 1.10
C LEU A 43 12.03 -22.48 1.77
N GLY A 44 11.78 -23.79 1.66
CA GLY A 44 10.70 -24.46 2.38
C GLY A 44 10.91 -24.43 3.90
N GLU A 45 12.15 -24.64 4.35
CA GLU A 45 12.50 -24.54 5.78
C GLU A 45 12.32 -23.12 6.31
N LEU A 46 12.73 -22.10 5.54
CA LEU A 46 12.50 -20.69 5.85
C LEU A 46 11.00 -20.38 5.96
N GLY A 47 10.20 -20.85 5.00
CA GLY A 47 8.75 -20.68 5.00
C GLY A 47 8.10 -21.33 6.22
N ALA A 48 8.47 -22.56 6.56
CA ALA A 48 7.96 -23.26 7.74
C ALA A 48 8.35 -22.56 9.05
N TRP A 49 9.61 -22.11 9.15
CA TRP A 49 10.07 -21.34 10.30
C TRP A 49 9.30 -20.02 10.44
N TYR A 50 9.17 -19.27 9.33
CA TYR A 50 8.48 -17.99 9.35
C TYR A 50 6.98 -18.15 9.61
N GLY A 51 6.32 -19.17 9.04
CA GLY A 51 4.92 -19.51 9.31
C GLY A 51 4.64 -19.86 10.78
N GLY A 52 5.67 -20.21 11.56
CA GLY A 52 5.58 -20.34 13.03
C GLY A 52 5.41 -19.01 13.76
N VAL A 53 6.00 -17.92 13.25
CA VAL A 53 5.98 -16.59 13.86
C VAL A 53 5.06 -15.59 13.13
N HIS A 54 4.67 -15.88 11.87
CA HIS A 54 3.93 -15.01 10.97
C HIS A 54 2.70 -14.40 11.62
N GLY A 55 1.83 -15.22 12.22
CA GLY A 55 0.60 -14.72 12.86
C GLY A 55 0.86 -13.71 13.99
N TYR A 56 1.91 -13.91 14.79
CA TYR A 56 2.30 -12.95 15.84
C TYR A 56 2.87 -11.67 15.25
N SER A 57 3.77 -11.77 14.27
CA SER A 57 4.34 -10.59 13.60
C SER A 57 3.28 -9.78 12.86
N SER A 58 2.37 -10.45 12.15
CA SER A 58 1.28 -9.82 11.41
C SER A 58 0.33 -9.10 12.36
N LEU A 59 -0.02 -9.70 13.51
CA LEU A 59 -0.85 -9.02 14.50
C LEU A 59 -0.20 -7.73 15.03
N VAL A 60 1.10 -7.76 15.32
CA VAL A 60 1.86 -6.57 15.76
C VAL A 60 1.88 -5.51 14.66
N VAL A 61 2.15 -5.90 13.42
CA VAL A 61 2.20 -4.99 12.27
C VAL A 61 0.82 -4.39 11.99
N CYS A 62 -0.25 -5.18 11.98
CA CYS A 62 -1.62 -4.69 11.76
C CYS A 62 -2.08 -3.76 12.89
N LEU A 63 -1.78 -4.08 14.16
CA LEU A 63 -2.09 -3.18 15.28
C LEU A 63 -1.37 -1.83 15.14
N PHE A 64 -0.07 -1.89 14.82
CA PHE A 64 0.72 -0.70 14.56
C PHE A 64 0.18 0.07 13.35
N GLY A 65 -0.11 -0.61 12.25
CA GLY A 65 -0.68 -0.08 11.01
C GLY A 65 -2.01 0.62 11.24
N CYS A 66 -2.93 0.00 12.00
CA CYS A 66 -4.21 0.61 12.38
C CYS A 66 -4.00 1.94 13.10
N VAL A 67 -3.11 2.00 14.09
CA VAL A 67 -2.83 3.24 14.83
C VAL A 67 -2.21 4.28 13.90
N MET A 68 -1.20 3.91 13.10
CA MET A 68 -0.51 4.82 12.19
C MET A 68 -1.44 5.39 11.11
N ASN A 69 -2.27 4.55 10.50
CA ASN A 69 -3.22 4.95 9.47
C ASN A 69 -4.39 5.76 10.05
N LEU A 70 -4.83 5.48 11.27
CA LEU A 70 -5.79 6.33 11.97
C LEU A 70 -5.21 7.72 12.26
N LEU A 71 -3.95 7.80 12.72
CA LEU A 71 -3.27 9.09 12.91
C LEU A 71 -3.10 9.85 11.59
N ASN A 72 -2.78 9.16 10.49
CA ASN A 72 -2.74 9.76 9.15
C ASN A 72 -4.10 10.36 8.79
N LEU A 73 -5.21 9.63 8.96
CA LEU A 73 -6.55 10.13 8.68
C LEU A 73 -6.87 11.37 9.52
N VAL A 74 -6.59 11.34 10.82
CA VAL A 74 -6.86 12.47 11.73
C VAL A 74 -6.09 13.73 11.32
N VAL A 75 -4.83 13.59 10.89
CA VAL A 75 -3.98 14.74 10.50
C VAL A 75 -4.32 15.24 9.10
N LEU A 76 -4.47 14.34 8.12
CA LEU A 76 -4.67 14.69 6.71
C LEU A 76 -6.04 15.32 6.44
N THR A 77 -7.04 15.01 7.25
CA THR A 77 -8.41 15.58 7.15
C THR A 77 -8.53 16.98 7.76
N ARG A 78 -7.48 17.50 8.41
CA ARG A 78 -7.49 18.87 8.94
C ARG A 78 -7.49 19.93 7.83
N ARG A 79 -8.10 21.08 8.12
CA ARG A 79 -8.29 22.18 7.16
C ARG A 79 -6.96 22.67 6.57
N GLU A 80 -5.91 22.69 7.38
CA GLU A 80 -4.56 23.12 6.99
C GLU A 80 -3.92 22.17 5.98
N MET A 81 -4.33 20.90 5.99
CA MET A 81 -3.85 19.85 5.08
C MET A 81 -4.74 19.69 3.84
N HIS A 82 -5.81 20.46 3.71
CA HIS A 82 -6.75 20.34 2.60
C HIS A 82 -6.13 20.73 1.25
N ASN A 83 -5.69 19.72 0.48
CA ASN A 83 -5.25 19.87 -0.90
C ASN A 83 -5.44 18.54 -1.66
N PRO A 84 -5.45 18.56 -3.00
CA PRO A 84 -5.79 17.39 -3.81
C PRO A 84 -4.89 16.18 -3.57
N THR A 85 -3.59 16.40 -3.31
CA THR A 85 -2.71 15.27 -3.01
C THR A 85 -3.00 14.66 -1.65
N ASN A 86 -3.22 15.49 -0.63
CA ASN A 86 -3.56 14.99 0.69
C ASN A 86 -4.93 14.30 0.71
N ALA A 87 -5.85 14.65 -0.19
CA ALA A 87 -7.08 13.88 -0.39
C ALA A 87 -6.78 12.46 -0.91
N ILE A 88 -5.89 12.30 -1.89
CA ILE A 88 -5.45 10.97 -2.37
C ILE A 88 -4.75 10.19 -1.25
N LEU A 89 -3.88 10.84 -0.48
CA LEU A 89 -3.22 10.23 0.69
C LEU A 89 -4.23 9.83 1.78
N THR A 90 -5.31 10.59 1.96
CA THR A 90 -6.38 10.25 2.91
C THR A 90 -7.14 9.01 2.43
N GLY A 91 -7.44 8.92 1.13
CA GLY A 91 -8.03 7.73 0.54
C GLY A 91 -7.12 6.50 0.71
N LEU A 92 -5.81 6.67 0.48
CA LEU A 92 -4.82 5.61 0.68
C LEU A 92 -4.79 5.15 2.15
N ALA A 93 -4.69 6.08 3.10
CA ALA A 93 -4.70 5.76 4.53
C ALA A 93 -5.99 5.07 4.98
N PHE A 94 -7.14 5.36 4.33
CA PHE A 94 -8.39 4.68 4.60
C PHE A 94 -8.39 3.24 4.08
N ALA A 95 -7.90 3.00 2.86
CA ALA A 95 -7.75 1.65 2.31
C ALA A 95 -6.78 0.80 3.13
N ASP A 96 -5.63 1.37 3.50
CA ASP A 96 -4.62 0.70 4.34
C ASP A 96 -5.18 0.38 5.73
N LEU A 97 -5.94 1.28 6.35
CA LEU A 97 -6.62 1.01 7.63
C LEU A 97 -7.62 -0.14 7.53
N LEU A 98 -8.42 -0.21 6.46
CA LEU A 98 -9.36 -1.30 6.26
C LEU A 98 -8.64 -2.64 6.10
N ASN A 99 -7.53 -2.65 5.36
CA ASN A 99 -6.69 -3.83 5.17
C ASN A 99 -6.08 -4.32 6.50
N ASP A 100 -5.58 -3.41 7.33
CA ASP A 100 -5.00 -3.78 8.61
C ASP A 100 -6.08 -4.30 9.59
N LEU A 101 -7.26 -3.66 9.63
CA LEU A 101 -8.37 -4.03 10.52
C LEU A 101 -8.98 -5.40 10.18
N GLU A 102 -9.13 -5.71 8.90
CA GLU A 102 -9.75 -6.94 8.45
C GLU A 102 -8.82 -8.15 8.59
N TYR A 103 -7.51 -7.94 8.46
CA TYR A 103 -6.49 -8.98 8.63
C TYR A 103 -6.29 -9.37 10.10
N MET A 104 -6.54 -8.45 11.05
CA MET A 104 -6.38 -8.70 12.49
C MET A 104 -7.15 -9.93 13.00
N PRO A 105 -8.47 -10.10 12.75
CA PRO A 105 -9.21 -11.30 13.13
C PRO A 105 -8.61 -12.57 12.53
N PHE A 106 -8.17 -12.54 11.27
CA PHE A 106 -7.53 -13.67 10.62
C PHE A 106 -6.22 -14.04 11.32
N ALA A 107 -5.30 -13.08 11.51
CA ALA A 107 -4.04 -13.29 12.22
C ALA A 107 -4.23 -13.79 13.66
N LEU A 108 -5.20 -13.24 14.39
CA LEU A 108 -5.53 -13.64 15.75
C LEU A 108 -6.03 -15.09 15.81
N PHE A 109 -6.97 -15.45 14.92
CA PHE A 109 -7.53 -16.78 14.90
C PHE A 109 -6.45 -17.81 14.52
N MET A 110 -5.66 -17.51 13.50
CA MET A 110 -4.68 -18.41 12.89
C MET A 110 -3.62 -18.95 13.86
N LYS A 111 -3.23 -18.19 14.89
CA LYS A 111 -2.14 -18.59 15.79
C LYS A 111 -2.40 -18.35 17.28
N VAL A 112 -3.01 -17.22 17.66
CA VAL A 112 -3.23 -16.91 19.08
C VAL A 112 -4.35 -17.76 19.68
N LEU A 113 -5.36 -18.09 18.87
CA LEU A 113 -6.50 -18.92 19.28
C LEU A 113 -6.41 -20.37 18.77
N ALA A 114 -5.35 -20.71 18.03
CA ALA A 114 -5.16 -22.03 17.45
C ALA A 114 -4.89 -23.09 18.53
N ARG A 115 -5.82 -24.04 18.66
CA ARG A 115 -5.73 -25.23 19.53
C ARG A 115 -5.42 -26.47 18.68
N PRO A 116 -5.06 -27.63 19.26
CA PRO A 116 -4.95 -28.88 18.50
C PRO A 116 -6.25 -29.14 17.70
N GLY A 117 -6.15 -29.41 16.39
CA GLY A 117 -7.30 -29.56 15.48
C GLY A 117 -7.76 -28.27 14.77
N TYR A 118 -6.91 -27.25 14.74
CA TYR A 118 -7.15 -25.94 14.12
C TYR A 118 -6.44 -25.83 12.74
N PRO A 119 -7.00 -25.14 11.72
CA PRO A 119 -8.19 -24.29 11.75
C PRO A 119 -9.48 -25.10 11.88
N PRO A 120 -10.56 -24.55 12.49
CA PRO A 120 -11.83 -25.24 12.57
C PRO A 120 -12.37 -25.41 11.15
N LYS A 121 -12.48 -26.66 10.70
CA LYS A 121 -12.93 -27.01 9.35
C LYS A 121 -14.46 -26.92 9.24
N THR A 122 -15.01 -25.80 9.69
CA THR A 122 -16.44 -25.49 9.79
C THR A 122 -16.85 -24.54 8.67
N TYR A 123 -18.12 -24.61 8.25
CA TYR A 123 -18.65 -23.73 7.20
C TYR A 123 -18.48 -22.22 7.51
N PRO A 124 -18.79 -21.72 8.73
CA PRO A 124 -18.61 -20.30 9.04
C PRO A 124 -17.16 -19.83 8.93
N TRP A 125 -16.21 -20.69 9.30
CA TRP A 125 -14.78 -20.37 9.16
C TRP A 125 -14.34 -20.34 7.70
N ALA A 126 -14.73 -21.34 6.90
CA ALA A 126 -14.40 -21.35 5.47
C ALA A 126 -15.01 -20.14 4.74
N LEU A 127 -16.24 -19.74 5.09
CA LEU A 127 -16.87 -18.54 4.57
C LEU A 127 -16.13 -17.27 5.00
N PHE A 128 -15.68 -17.18 6.26
CA PHE A 128 -14.85 -16.09 6.75
C PHE A 128 -13.53 -16.00 5.96
N VAL A 129 -12.82 -17.12 5.77
CA VAL A 129 -11.56 -17.15 5.00
C VAL A 129 -11.77 -16.67 3.56
N LEU A 130 -12.85 -17.12 2.91
CA LEU A 130 -13.19 -16.66 1.56
C LEU A 130 -13.50 -15.15 1.53
N ALA A 131 -14.29 -14.66 2.49
CA ALA A 131 -14.63 -13.24 2.58
C ALA A 131 -13.41 -12.37 2.86
N HIS A 132 -12.60 -12.76 3.85
CA HIS A 132 -11.32 -12.16 4.22
C HIS A 132 -10.39 -12.10 3.01
N SER A 133 -10.13 -13.22 2.34
CA SER A 133 -9.22 -13.27 1.18
C SER A 133 -9.64 -12.31 0.06
N ASN A 134 -10.94 -12.28 -0.26
CA ASN A 134 -11.45 -11.39 -1.30
C ASN A 134 -11.41 -9.91 -0.87
N PHE A 135 -11.80 -9.61 0.36
CA PHE A 135 -11.82 -8.25 0.87
C PHE A 135 -10.41 -7.65 1.01
N SER A 136 -9.47 -8.45 1.52
CA SER A 136 -8.03 -8.14 1.58
C SER A 136 -7.48 -7.82 0.19
N GLN A 137 -7.78 -8.68 -0.79
CA GLN A 137 -7.35 -8.50 -2.18
C GLN A 137 -7.85 -7.18 -2.77
N VAL A 138 -9.11 -6.81 -2.50
CA VAL A 138 -9.70 -5.54 -2.94
C VAL A 138 -8.99 -4.35 -2.29
N CYS A 139 -8.83 -4.37 -0.96
CA CYS A 139 -8.18 -3.27 -0.22
C CYS A 139 -6.75 -3.05 -0.71
N HIS A 140 -5.97 -4.12 -0.86
CA HIS A 140 -4.63 -4.05 -1.45
C HIS A 140 -4.64 -3.46 -2.86
N THR A 141 -5.57 -3.90 -3.72
CA THR A 141 -5.68 -3.40 -5.10
C THR A 141 -5.99 -1.90 -5.13
N ILE A 142 -6.87 -1.43 -4.23
CA ILE A 142 -7.18 -0.01 -4.07
C ILE A 142 -5.93 0.78 -3.66
N SER A 143 -5.18 0.31 -2.67
CA SER A 143 -3.94 0.96 -2.21
C SER A 143 -2.89 1.04 -3.33
N ILE A 144 -2.75 0.00 -4.15
CA ILE A 144 -1.88 0.00 -5.34
C ILE A 144 -2.28 1.11 -6.32
N TRP A 145 -3.54 1.14 -6.73
CA TRP A 145 -4.00 2.12 -7.72
C TRP A 145 -4.03 3.56 -7.19
N LEU A 146 -4.29 3.76 -5.89
CA LEU A 146 -4.15 5.07 -5.26
C LEU A 146 -2.68 5.52 -5.19
N THR A 147 -1.75 4.60 -5.00
CA THR A 147 -0.30 4.88 -5.05
C THR A 147 0.15 5.27 -6.46
N VAL A 148 -0.32 4.55 -7.49
CA VAL A 148 -0.14 4.94 -8.91
C VAL A 148 -0.73 6.34 -9.16
N THR A 149 -1.96 6.57 -8.71
CA THR A 149 -2.65 7.85 -8.87
C THR A 149 -1.85 8.98 -8.23
N LEU A 150 -1.35 8.78 -7.02
CA LEU A 150 -0.48 9.71 -6.30
C LEU A 150 0.81 10.02 -7.07
N ALA A 151 1.46 9.00 -7.64
CA ALA A 151 2.67 9.18 -8.46
C ALA A 151 2.40 10.06 -9.68
N VAL A 152 1.34 9.74 -10.43
CA VAL A 152 0.92 10.52 -11.59
C VAL A 152 0.58 11.94 -11.17
N TRP A 153 -0.16 12.11 -10.07
CA TRP A 153 -0.52 13.42 -9.54
C TRP A 153 0.71 14.27 -9.21
N ARG A 154 1.73 13.67 -8.58
CA ARG A 154 2.98 14.36 -8.26
C ARG A 154 3.80 14.68 -9.49
N TYR A 155 3.86 13.78 -10.45
CA TYR A 155 4.46 14.07 -11.75
C TYR A 155 3.80 15.28 -12.42
N MET A 156 2.46 15.30 -12.51
CA MET A 156 1.73 16.41 -13.12
C MET A 156 2.01 17.75 -12.42
N MET A 157 2.04 17.76 -11.07
CA MET A 157 2.30 18.98 -10.31
C MET A 157 3.70 19.57 -10.55
N VAL A 158 4.72 18.71 -10.72
CA VAL A 158 6.12 19.13 -10.86
C VAL A 158 6.48 19.39 -12.33
N ALA A 159 6.04 18.54 -13.25
CA ALA A 159 6.37 18.62 -14.66
C ALA A 159 5.57 19.66 -15.44
N MET A 160 4.36 20.00 -14.99
CA MET A 160 3.47 20.92 -15.69
C MET A 160 3.11 22.15 -14.84
N PRO A 161 4.06 23.03 -14.48
CA PRO A 161 3.83 24.14 -13.55
C PRO A 161 2.79 25.16 -14.03
N MET A 162 2.59 25.29 -15.36
CA MET A 162 1.59 26.21 -15.93
C MET A 162 0.17 25.61 -15.92
N GLN A 163 0.05 24.29 -16.00
CA GLN A 163 -1.23 23.59 -16.12
C GLN A 163 -1.66 22.89 -14.82
N ASN A 164 -0.77 22.77 -13.82
CA ASN A 164 -1.09 22.05 -12.58
C ASN A 164 -2.31 22.64 -11.85
N LYS A 165 -2.56 23.95 -11.95
CA LYS A 165 -3.73 24.60 -11.33
C LYS A 165 -5.05 24.16 -11.94
N THR A 166 -5.07 23.82 -13.23
CA THR A 166 -6.28 23.37 -13.95
C THR A 166 -6.39 21.84 -13.97
N LEU A 167 -5.25 21.13 -14.01
CA LEU A 167 -5.22 19.67 -14.08
C LEU A 167 -5.34 19.00 -12.71
N CYS A 168 -4.71 19.57 -11.68
CA CYS A 168 -4.62 18.98 -10.35
C CYS A 168 -5.59 19.65 -9.37
N THR A 169 -6.89 19.62 -9.68
CA THR A 169 -7.95 20.19 -8.82
C THR A 169 -8.46 19.19 -7.79
N MET A 170 -9.15 19.66 -6.76
CA MET A 170 -9.72 18.81 -5.71
C MET A 170 -10.80 17.87 -6.25
N GLU A 171 -11.66 18.36 -7.14
CA GLU A 171 -12.72 17.57 -7.77
C GLU A 171 -12.16 16.40 -8.57
N ARG A 172 -11.11 16.65 -9.36
CA ARG A 172 -10.44 15.61 -10.14
C ARG A 172 -9.73 14.59 -9.25
N ALA A 173 -9.15 15.01 -8.12
CA ALA A 173 -8.56 14.08 -7.16
C ALA A 173 -9.63 13.18 -6.52
N LYS A 174 -10.77 13.75 -6.11
CA LYS A 174 -11.90 12.97 -5.56
C LYS A 174 -12.45 11.99 -6.59
N LEU A 175 -12.61 12.42 -7.85
CA LEU A 175 -13.03 11.55 -8.93
C LEU A 175 -12.03 10.41 -9.15
N ALA A 176 -10.72 10.71 -9.17
CA ALA A 176 -9.68 9.69 -9.32
C ALA A 176 -9.70 8.66 -8.18
N ILE A 177 -9.95 9.10 -6.94
CA ILE A 177 -10.13 8.19 -5.79
C ILE A 177 -11.34 7.29 -6.03
N ILE A 178 -12.50 7.84 -6.38
CA ILE A 178 -13.72 7.05 -6.63
C ILE A 178 -13.47 6.02 -7.75
N ILE A 179 -12.83 6.43 -8.84
CA ILE A 179 -12.45 5.55 -9.95
C ILE A 179 -11.54 4.43 -9.44
N ALA A 180 -10.52 4.73 -8.63
CA ALA A 180 -9.63 3.71 -8.08
C ALA A 180 -10.39 2.67 -7.23
N TYR A 181 -11.33 3.10 -6.38
CA TYR A 181 -12.16 2.18 -5.58
C TYR A 181 -13.06 1.30 -6.47
N VAL A 182 -13.79 1.90 -7.41
CA VAL A 182 -14.74 1.18 -8.27
C VAL A 182 -14.00 0.23 -9.23
N CYS A 183 -12.95 0.70 -9.90
CA CYS A 183 -12.19 -0.15 -10.81
C CYS A 183 -11.50 -1.30 -10.10
N SER A 184 -11.00 -1.11 -8.88
CA SER A 184 -10.39 -2.20 -8.10
C SER A 184 -11.40 -3.31 -7.78
N LEU A 185 -12.63 -2.94 -7.41
CA LEU A 185 -13.72 -3.90 -7.18
C LEU A 185 -14.04 -4.71 -8.45
N LEU A 186 -14.04 -4.07 -9.62
CA LEU A 186 -14.33 -4.71 -10.91
C LEU A 186 -13.17 -5.60 -11.37
N VAL A 187 -11.92 -5.15 -11.23
CA VAL A 187 -10.73 -5.91 -11.61
C VAL A 187 -10.61 -7.20 -10.79
N CYS A 188 -11.09 -7.22 -9.54
CA CYS A 188 -11.07 -8.41 -8.69
C CYS A 188 -12.18 -9.42 -9.00
N ILE A 189 -13.08 -9.17 -9.97
CA ILE A 189 -14.17 -10.11 -10.31
C ILE A 189 -13.70 -11.56 -10.57
N PRO A 190 -12.62 -11.80 -11.35
CA PRO A 190 -12.13 -13.15 -11.56
C PRO A 190 -11.74 -13.85 -10.24
N VAL A 191 -11.20 -13.10 -9.27
CA VAL A 191 -10.82 -13.61 -7.95
C VAL A 191 -12.06 -14.13 -7.20
N TYR A 192 -13.13 -13.33 -7.18
CA TYR A 192 -14.39 -13.69 -6.50
C TYR A 192 -15.02 -14.96 -7.07
N LEU A 193 -14.89 -15.18 -8.38
CA LEU A 193 -15.51 -16.32 -9.07
C LEU A 193 -14.63 -17.57 -9.01
N THR A 194 -13.34 -17.43 -8.72
CA THR A 194 -12.37 -18.54 -8.77
C THR A 194 -12.51 -19.50 -7.60
N PHE A 195 -12.91 -19.00 -6.42
CA PHE A 195 -12.94 -19.79 -5.19
C PHE A 195 -14.34 -19.90 -4.60
N GLU A 196 -14.68 -21.09 -4.07
CA GLU A 196 -15.92 -21.35 -3.36
C GLU A 196 -15.70 -22.22 -2.12
N VAL A 197 -16.66 -22.23 -1.20
CA VAL A 197 -16.63 -23.13 -0.03
C VAL A 197 -17.11 -24.52 -0.45
N LYS A 198 -16.24 -25.52 -0.28
CA LYS A 198 -16.57 -26.94 -0.49
C LYS A 198 -16.54 -27.72 0.82
N TRP A 199 -17.12 -28.91 0.80
CA TRP A 199 -17.14 -29.82 1.92
C TRP A 199 -16.58 -31.20 1.54
N VAL A 200 -15.99 -31.89 2.50
CA VAL A 200 -15.46 -33.25 2.37
C VAL A 200 -15.87 -34.06 3.60
N ASN A 201 -16.22 -35.33 3.41
CA ASN A 201 -16.46 -36.26 4.52
C ASN A 201 -15.13 -36.61 5.19
N GLY A 202 -15.01 -36.27 6.48
CA GLY A 202 -13.86 -36.61 7.29
C GLY A 202 -13.82 -38.10 7.62
N THR A 203 -12.60 -38.63 7.77
CA THR A 203 -12.30 -40.03 8.09
C THR A 203 -12.92 -40.52 9.40
N GLU A 204 -13.26 -39.60 10.31
CA GLU A 204 -13.85 -39.89 11.62
C GLU A 204 -15.38 -39.65 11.67
N GLY A 205 -16.04 -39.45 10.52
CA GLY A 205 -17.51 -39.32 10.46
C GLY A 205 -18.05 -37.90 10.62
N GLY A 206 -17.25 -36.86 10.36
CA GLY A 206 -17.66 -35.45 10.40
C GLY A 206 -17.39 -34.71 9.10
N VAL A 207 -18.21 -33.72 8.74
CA VAL A 207 -18.03 -32.90 7.53
C VAL A 207 -16.99 -31.80 7.79
N LYS A 208 -16.01 -31.67 6.88
CA LYS A 208 -14.97 -30.64 6.90
C LYS A 208 -15.18 -29.66 5.74
N TYR A 209 -15.10 -28.36 5.99
CA TYR A 209 -15.28 -27.30 4.99
C TYR A 209 -13.98 -26.56 4.69
N TYR A 210 -13.75 -26.26 3.41
CA TYR A 210 -12.53 -25.62 2.90
C TYR A 210 -12.85 -24.66 1.75
N VAL A 211 -11.97 -23.70 1.50
CA VAL A 211 -12.00 -22.86 0.30
C VAL A 211 -11.23 -23.58 -0.80
N HIS A 212 -11.88 -23.81 -1.94
CA HIS A 212 -11.29 -24.51 -3.08
C HIS A 212 -11.74 -23.87 -4.40
N TYR A 213 -11.03 -24.14 -5.50
CA TYR A 213 -11.47 -23.78 -6.85
C TYR A 213 -12.92 -24.16 -7.11
N SER A 214 -13.69 -23.19 -7.60
CA SER A 214 -15.10 -23.35 -7.96
C SER A 214 -15.29 -24.28 -9.15
N GLU A 215 -16.50 -24.81 -9.33
CA GLU A 215 -16.82 -25.60 -10.53
C GLU A 215 -16.64 -24.78 -11.81
N LEU A 216 -17.02 -23.50 -11.78
CA LEU A 216 -16.78 -22.56 -12.87
C LEU A 216 -15.28 -22.38 -13.13
N ALA A 217 -14.46 -22.38 -12.08
CA ALA A 217 -13.01 -22.24 -12.20
C ALA A 217 -12.36 -23.43 -12.91
N LYS A 218 -12.83 -24.65 -12.63
CA LYS A 218 -12.31 -25.88 -13.24
C LYS A 218 -12.86 -26.15 -14.64
N ALA A 219 -14.01 -25.57 -14.98
CA ALA A 219 -14.60 -25.71 -16.30
C ALA A 219 -13.72 -25.09 -17.40
N HIS A 220 -14.00 -25.46 -18.66
CA HIS A 220 -13.35 -24.88 -19.85
C HIS A 220 -11.82 -24.80 -19.75
N ASP A 221 -11.17 -25.92 -19.46
CA ASP A 221 -9.70 -26.00 -19.40
C ASP A 221 -9.06 -25.03 -18.39
N GLN A 222 -9.71 -24.86 -17.23
CA GLN A 222 -9.25 -23.98 -16.15
C GLN A 222 -9.05 -22.51 -16.58
N LEU A 223 -9.75 -22.05 -17.62
CA LEU A 223 -9.63 -20.70 -18.17
C LEU A 223 -9.74 -19.62 -17.08
N LEU A 224 -10.68 -19.76 -16.16
CA LEU A 224 -10.91 -18.77 -15.10
C LEU A 224 -9.78 -18.78 -14.05
N VAL A 225 -9.18 -19.93 -13.75
CA VAL A 225 -7.98 -20.01 -12.90
C VAL A 225 -6.82 -19.27 -13.56
N ASN A 226 -6.58 -19.55 -14.84
CA ASN A 226 -5.54 -18.87 -15.62
C ASN A 226 -5.79 -17.36 -15.68
N ALA A 227 -7.04 -16.95 -15.94
CA ALA A 227 -7.44 -15.55 -15.95
C ALA A 227 -7.22 -14.88 -14.57
N ASN A 228 -7.56 -15.56 -13.48
CA ASN A 228 -7.32 -15.07 -12.13
C ASN A 228 -5.83 -14.81 -11.86
N PHE A 229 -4.96 -15.77 -12.18
CA PHE A 229 -3.50 -15.60 -12.03
C PHE A 229 -2.93 -14.51 -12.94
N TRP A 230 -3.41 -14.39 -14.19
CA TRP A 230 -3.04 -13.29 -15.09
C TRP A 230 -3.47 -11.93 -14.53
N VAL A 231 -4.71 -11.81 -14.06
CA VAL A 231 -5.22 -10.56 -13.50
C VAL A 231 -4.47 -10.20 -12.23
N TYR A 232 -4.29 -11.14 -11.30
CA TYR A 232 -3.54 -10.91 -10.07
C TYR A 232 -2.09 -10.47 -10.36
N SER A 233 -1.37 -11.26 -11.15
CA SER A 233 0.07 -11.04 -11.34
C SER A 233 0.37 -9.87 -12.26
N VAL A 234 -0.38 -9.73 -13.36
CA VAL A 234 -0.09 -8.71 -14.37
C VAL A 234 -0.88 -7.44 -14.12
N VAL A 235 -2.21 -7.53 -14.03
CA VAL A 235 -3.07 -6.34 -13.97
C VAL A 235 -2.99 -5.66 -12.61
N ILE A 236 -3.01 -6.43 -11.51
CA ILE A 236 -3.00 -5.88 -10.16
C ILE A 236 -1.57 -5.54 -9.71
N LYS A 237 -0.55 -6.31 -10.07
CA LYS A 237 0.83 -6.10 -9.58
C LYS A 237 1.77 -5.49 -10.64
N LEU A 238 2.08 -6.18 -11.73
CA LEU A 238 3.15 -5.77 -12.65
C LEU A 238 2.84 -4.50 -13.46
N ILE A 239 1.61 -4.30 -13.93
CA ILE A 239 1.22 -3.08 -14.66
C ILE A 239 1.38 -1.84 -13.76
N PRO A 240 0.82 -1.82 -12.53
CA PRO A 240 1.09 -0.75 -11.57
C PRO A 240 2.58 -0.53 -11.29
N CYS A 241 3.37 -1.60 -11.12
CA CYS A 241 4.81 -1.48 -10.93
C CYS A 241 5.52 -0.82 -12.12
N LEU A 242 5.15 -1.18 -13.35
CA LEU A 242 5.69 -0.58 -14.57
C LEU A 242 5.33 0.90 -14.66
N VAL A 243 4.05 1.24 -14.43
CA VAL A 243 3.58 2.63 -14.42
C VAL A 243 4.30 3.44 -13.34
N LEU A 244 4.40 2.91 -12.11
CA LEU A 244 5.13 3.54 -11.02
C LEU A 244 6.59 3.78 -11.36
N THR A 245 7.26 2.82 -11.99
CA THR A 245 8.66 2.93 -12.41
C THR A 245 8.83 4.06 -13.43
N VAL A 246 8.02 4.05 -14.49
CA VAL A 246 8.08 5.06 -15.56
C VAL A 246 7.78 6.45 -15.01
N VAL A 247 6.71 6.59 -14.23
CA VAL A 247 6.29 7.87 -13.66
C VAL A 247 7.31 8.38 -12.63
N SER A 248 7.86 7.51 -11.78
CA SER A 248 8.89 7.89 -10.80
C SER A 248 10.16 8.37 -11.48
N PHE A 249 10.61 7.69 -12.55
CA PHE A 249 11.75 8.14 -13.33
C PHE A 249 11.51 9.52 -13.97
N ARG A 250 10.34 9.72 -14.59
CA ARG A 250 9.94 11.01 -15.18
C ARG A 250 9.84 12.11 -14.12
N LEU A 251 9.31 11.80 -12.94
CA LEU A 251 9.22 12.72 -11.80
C LEU A 251 10.60 13.13 -11.29
N ILE A 252 11.54 12.18 -11.14
CA ILE A 252 12.93 12.48 -10.74
C ILE A 252 13.57 13.43 -11.75
N ASN A 253 13.45 13.14 -13.04
CA ASN A 253 14.02 13.99 -14.09
C ASN A 253 13.43 15.40 -14.08
N SER A 254 12.11 15.51 -13.98
CA SER A 254 11.42 16.80 -13.88
C SER A 254 11.83 17.58 -12.63
N LEU A 255 12.00 16.89 -11.49
CA LEU A 255 12.48 17.50 -10.25
C LEU A 255 13.90 18.03 -10.38
N MET A 256 14.79 17.28 -11.02
CA MET A 256 16.17 17.71 -11.29
C MET A 256 16.20 18.93 -12.21
N GLU A 257 15.35 18.96 -13.24
CA GLU A 257 15.25 20.10 -14.15
C GLU A 257 14.73 21.36 -13.43
N ALA A 258 13.69 21.21 -12.61
CA ALA A 258 13.15 22.30 -11.80
C ALA A 258 14.21 22.89 -10.85
N LYS A 259 15.06 22.04 -10.26
CA LYS A 259 16.22 22.48 -9.45
C LYS A 259 17.24 23.25 -10.26
N ARG A 260 17.59 22.78 -11.46
CA ARG A 260 18.54 23.47 -12.35
C ARG A 260 18.04 24.86 -12.74
N ARG A 261 16.78 24.99 -13.15
CA ARG A 261 16.15 26.28 -13.47
C ARG A 261 16.22 27.26 -12.29
N LYS A 262 15.95 26.77 -11.08
CA LYS A 262 16.01 27.57 -9.86
C LYS A 262 17.44 28.01 -9.47
N ALA A 263 18.44 27.15 -9.70
CA ALA A 263 19.84 27.48 -9.47
C ALA A 263 20.35 28.57 -10.43
N GLN A 264 19.94 28.52 -11.70
CA GLN A 264 20.28 29.55 -12.70
C GLN A 264 19.72 30.92 -12.34
N LEU A 265 18.48 30.98 -11.83
CA LEU A 265 17.87 32.24 -11.36
C LEU A 265 18.57 32.83 -10.13
N LYS A 266 19.22 32.01 -9.30
CA LYS A 266 20.02 32.47 -8.14
C LYS A 266 21.44 32.89 -8.51
N GLY A 267 22.00 32.40 -9.63
CA GLY A 267 23.36 32.69 -10.06
C GLY A 267 23.57 34.04 -10.76
N GLY A 268 22.49 34.74 -11.16
CA GLY A 268 22.56 35.99 -11.92
C GLY A 268 22.56 37.29 -11.10
N GLY A 269 22.26 37.23 -9.79
CA GLY A 269 22.17 38.41 -8.92
C GLY A 269 23.32 38.48 -7.92
N ARG A 270 24.25 39.42 -8.11
CA ARG A 270 25.20 39.83 -7.05
C ARG A 270 24.42 40.52 -5.93
N GLY A 271 23.93 39.74 -4.97
CA GLY A 271 23.24 40.26 -3.80
C GLY A 271 22.82 39.12 -2.89
N ALA A 272 23.58 38.93 -1.81
CA ALA A 272 23.31 37.92 -0.79
C ALA A 272 21.99 38.20 -0.06
N ALA A 273 20.87 37.71 -0.61
CA ALA A 273 19.65 37.49 0.17
C ALA A 273 19.74 36.10 0.82
N LYS A 274 20.38 36.05 1.99
CA LYS A 274 20.27 34.93 2.93
C LYS A 274 18.83 34.91 3.45
N GLY A 275 18.13 33.80 3.26
CA GLY A 275 16.90 33.49 3.98
C GLY A 275 15.61 33.68 3.18
N GLY A 276 15.13 32.61 2.58
CA GLY A 276 13.79 32.51 2.03
C GLY A 276 13.48 31.04 1.77
N GLU A 277 12.44 30.53 2.44
CA GLU A 277 12.00 29.13 2.55
C GLU A 277 12.08 28.30 1.25
N ASP A 278 13.24 27.68 0.99
CA ASP A 278 13.49 27.02 -0.29
C ASP A 278 13.19 25.50 -0.31
N GLY A 279 12.73 24.94 0.81
CA GLY A 279 12.70 23.48 1.03
C GLY A 279 11.33 22.80 0.98
N GLY A 280 10.21 23.53 1.00
CA GLY A 280 8.88 22.93 1.24
C GLY A 280 8.38 22.01 0.12
N GLY A 281 8.39 22.52 -1.12
CA GLY A 281 7.93 21.76 -2.30
C GLY A 281 8.84 20.58 -2.65
N ASP A 282 10.17 20.81 -2.59
CA ASP A 282 11.16 19.79 -2.94
C ASP A 282 11.21 18.63 -1.93
N ARG A 283 11.05 18.93 -0.63
CA ARG A 283 10.99 17.90 0.42
C ARG A 283 9.75 17.02 0.30
N THR A 284 8.59 17.61 0.00
CA THR A 284 7.33 16.86 -0.14
C THR A 284 7.36 15.92 -1.35
N THR A 285 7.93 16.35 -2.47
CA THR A 285 8.10 15.48 -3.65
C THR A 285 9.06 14.33 -3.39
N ARG A 286 10.19 14.58 -2.70
CA ARG A 286 11.14 13.51 -2.31
C ARG A 286 10.53 12.51 -1.33
N MET A 287 9.74 12.99 -0.37
CA MET A 287 9.00 12.12 0.56
C MET A 287 8.11 11.16 -0.21
N LEU A 288 7.35 11.69 -1.16
CA LEU A 288 6.42 10.86 -1.90
C LEU A 288 7.14 9.93 -2.86
N LEU A 289 8.24 10.36 -3.47
CA LEU A 289 9.11 9.45 -4.22
C LEU A 289 9.60 8.28 -3.36
N ALA A 290 9.96 8.52 -2.10
CA ALA A 290 10.36 7.43 -1.19
C ALA A 290 9.22 6.44 -0.94
N VAL A 291 7.99 6.93 -0.71
CA VAL A 291 6.79 6.09 -0.61
C VAL A 291 6.59 5.25 -1.88
N LEU A 292 6.72 5.86 -3.07
CA LEU A 292 6.53 5.18 -4.35
C LEU A 292 7.59 4.09 -4.61
N LEU A 293 8.85 4.36 -4.26
CA LEU A 293 9.95 3.40 -4.43
C LEU A 293 9.84 2.24 -3.44
N LEU A 294 9.45 2.51 -2.19
CA LEU A 294 9.18 1.46 -1.21
C LEU A 294 8.08 0.53 -1.70
N PHE A 295 6.97 1.10 -2.17
CA PHE A 295 5.86 0.36 -2.76
C PHE A 295 6.30 -0.50 -3.94
N LEU A 296 7.11 0.04 -4.84
CA LEU A 296 7.64 -0.71 -5.98
C LEU A 296 8.51 -1.89 -5.53
N MET A 297 9.37 -1.69 -4.54
CA MET A 297 10.25 -2.74 -4.01
C MET A 297 9.47 -3.88 -3.35
N THR A 298 8.33 -3.59 -2.73
CA THR A 298 7.50 -4.61 -2.07
C THR A 298 6.59 -5.36 -3.04
N GLU A 299 5.99 -4.67 -4.02
CA GLU A 299 4.99 -5.27 -4.92
C GLU A 299 5.59 -6.00 -6.12
N PHE A 300 6.74 -5.52 -6.63
CA PHE A 300 7.33 -6.07 -7.85
C PHE A 300 7.76 -7.55 -7.70
N PRO A 301 8.43 -7.97 -6.61
CA PRO A 301 8.77 -9.39 -6.40
C PRO A 301 7.53 -10.27 -6.35
N GLN A 302 6.46 -9.81 -5.70
CA GLN A 302 5.19 -10.56 -5.61
C GLN A 302 4.55 -10.76 -6.99
N GLY A 303 4.53 -9.72 -7.82
CA GLY A 303 4.02 -9.78 -9.18
C GLY A 303 4.82 -10.75 -10.07
N ILE A 304 6.15 -10.76 -9.96
CA ILE A 304 7.00 -11.71 -10.69
C ILE A 304 6.73 -13.14 -10.23
N LEU A 305 6.72 -13.40 -8.92
CA LEU A 305 6.50 -14.75 -8.40
C LEU A 305 5.13 -15.29 -8.79
N GLY A 306 4.09 -14.45 -8.79
CA GLY A 306 2.76 -14.81 -9.30
C GLY A 306 2.79 -15.16 -10.79
N LEU A 307 3.48 -14.36 -11.61
CA LEU A 307 3.60 -14.63 -13.05
C LEU A 307 4.41 -15.91 -13.34
N LEU A 308 5.50 -16.14 -12.61
CA LEU A 308 6.29 -17.36 -12.75
C LEU A 308 5.51 -18.60 -12.32
N SER A 309 4.65 -18.49 -11.30
CA SER A 309 3.75 -19.58 -10.91
C SER A 309 2.79 -19.98 -12.03
N LEU A 310 2.36 -19.01 -12.84
CA LEU A 310 1.53 -19.26 -14.00
C LEU A 310 2.30 -19.87 -15.19
N LEU A 311 3.53 -19.40 -15.44
CA LEU A 311 4.34 -19.82 -16.60
C LEU A 311 5.04 -21.17 -16.38
N LEU A 312 5.45 -21.45 -15.15
CA LEU A 312 6.21 -22.65 -14.78
C LEU A 312 5.33 -23.73 -14.10
N GLY A 313 4.08 -23.40 -13.81
CA GLY A 313 3.08 -24.33 -13.28
C GLY A 313 3.25 -24.70 -11.80
N ASP A 314 2.53 -25.74 -11.40
CA ASP A 314 2.34 -26.13 -10.00
C ASP A 314 3.63 -26.42 -9.24
N ALA A 315 4.65 -26.98 -9.91
CA ALA A 315 5.92 -27.30 -9.27
C ALA A 315 6.66 -26.03 -8.78
N PHE A 316 6.61 -24.94 -9.55
CA PHE A 316 7.15 -23.65 -9.13
C PHE A 316 6.29 -23.03 -8.03
N PHE A 317 4.97 -23.06 -8.19
CA PHE A 317 4.04 -22.53 -7.20
C PHE A 317 4.30 -23.15 -5.81
N ARG A 318 4.40 -24.48 -5.74
CA ARG A 318 4.64 -25.20 -4.48
C ARG A 318 6.05 -25.00 -3.92
N SER A 319 7.08 -25.03 -4.77
CA SER A 319 8.47 -24.98 -4.31
C SER A 319 8.95 -23.57 -3.97
N CYS A 320 8.40 -22.54 -4.64
CA CYS A 320 8.90 -21.16 -4.58
C CYS A 320 7.86 -20.18 -4.05
N TYR A 321 6.64 -20.20 -4.59
CA TYR A 321 5.62 -19.19 -4.24
C TYR A 321 5.04 -19.41 -2.85
N LEU A 322 4.62 -20.65 -2.53
CA LEU A 322 4.00 -20.96 -1.25
C LEU A 322 4.90 -20.64 -0.04
N PRO A 323 6.19 -21.03 -0.01
CA PRO A 323 7.06 -20.74 1.15
C PRO A 323 7.34 -19.25 1.34
N LEU A 324 7.21 -18.45 0.26
CA LEU A 324 7.37 -17.00 0.30
C LEU A 324 6.04 -16.27 0.62
N GLY A 325 4.90 -16.95 0.60
CA GLY A 325 3.56 -16.36 0.79
C GLY A 325 3.47 -15.49 2.04
N ASP A 326 3.74 -16.08 3.20
CA ASP A 326 3.70 -15.39 4.49
C ASP A 326 4.67 -14.19 4.53
N LEU A 327 5.85 -14.32 3.93
CA LEU A 327 6.83 -13.24 3.83
C LEU A 327 6.35 -12.10 2.92
N MET A 328 5.63 -12.43 1.84
CA MET A 328 5.03 -11.43 0.95
C MET A 328 3.90 -10.68 1.67
N ASP A 329 3.06 -11.39 2.41
CA ASP A 329 1.97 -10.81 3.20
C ASP A 329 2.51 -9.82 4.25
N ILE A 330 3.49 -10.22 5.06
CA ILE A 330 4.04 -9.31 6.09
C ILE A 330 4.69 -8.08 5.47
N VAL A 331 5.34 -8.23 4.32
CA VAL A 331 5.96 -7.11 3.60
C VAL A 331 4.89 -6.15 3.08
N ALA A 332 3.76 -6.67 2.58
CA ALA A 332 2.63 -5.86 2.16
C ALA A 332 1.95 -5.14 3.33
N LEU A 333 1.74 -5.83 4.47
CA LEU A 333 1.22 -5.24 5.71
C LEU A 333 2.18 -4.21 6.31
N SER A 334 3.48 -4.41 6.18
CA SER A 334 4.46 -3.42 6.65
C SER A 334 4.40 -2.15 5.79
N ASN A 335 4.22 -2.32 4.47
CA ASN A 335 4.11 -1.21 3.53
C ASN A 335 2.89 -0.32 3.80
N SER A 336 1.74 -0.90 4.19
CA SER A 336 0.55 -0.14 4.62
C SER A 336 0.81 0.66 5.91
N ALA A 337 1.64 0.16 6.83
CA ALA A 337 1.89 0.78 8.13
C ALA A 337 2.93 1.92 8.12
N ILE A 338 3.89 1.90 7.19
CA ILE A 338 5.06 2.81 7.20
C ILE A 338 4.73 4.26 6.76
N ASN A 339 3.59 4.48 6.11
CA ASN A 339 3.19 5.78 5.55
C ASN A 339 3.26 6.94 6.58
N PHE A 340 2.79 6.72 7.82
CA PHE A 340 2.86 7.74 8.88
C PHE A 340 4.31 8.08 9.28
N ILE A 341 5.19 7.08 9.38
CA ILE A 341 6.60 7.26 9.71
C ILE A 341 7.27 8.12 8.63
N LEU A 342 6.98 7.83 7.35
CA LEU A 342 7.51 8.62 6.23
C LEU A 342 7.01 10.07 6.28
N TYR A 343 5.74 10.29 6.60
CA TYR A 343 5.20 11.65 6.71
C TYR A 343 5.78 12.44 7.87
N THR A 344 5.89 11.82 9.05
CA THR A 344 6.48 12.47 10.23
C THR A 344 7.96 12.74 10.03
N ALA A 345 8.71 11.82 9.43
CA ALA A 345 10.13 12.00 9.15
C ALA A 345 10.41 13.07 8.08
N MET A 346 9.56 13.16 7.04
CA MET A 346 9.90 13.91 5.82
C MET A 346 9.02 15.15 5.54
N SER A 347 7.84 15.28 6.16
CA SER A 347 6.93 16.42 5.98
C SER A 347 6.89 17.34 7.21
N LEU A 348 7.45 18.55 7.06
CA LEU A 348 7.38 19.60 8.09
C LEU A 348 5.92 20.01 8.36
N LYS A 349 5.13 20.19 7.30
CA LYS A 349 3.74 20.64 7.41
C LYS A 349 2.89 19.60 8.14
N PHE A 350 3.08 18.31 7.83
CA PHE A 350 2.39 17.23 8.54
C PHE A 350 2.72 17.25 10.04
N ARG A 351 4.00 17.37 10.41
CA ARG A 351 4.41 17.49 11.82
C ARG A 351 3.79 18.68 12.53
N GLN A 352 3.76 19.86 11.91
CA GLN A 352 3.16 21.05 12.51
C GLN A 352 1.67 20.84 12.80
N VAL A 353 0.92 20.27 11.84
CA VAL A 353 -0.51 19.98 12.01
C VAL A 353 -0.74 18.87 13.04
N PHE A 354 0.10 17.82 13.07
CA PHE A 354 0.07 16.79 14.09
C PHE A 354 0.25 17.37 15.50
N MET A 355 1.32 18.15 15.71
CA MET A 355 1.60 18.76 17.02
C MET A 355 0.50 19.73 17.46
N ALA A 356 -0.08 20.49 16.52
CA ALA A 356 -1.23 21.35 16.80
C ALA A 356 -2.49 20.54 17.16
N THR A 357 -2.76 19.46 16.42
CA THR A 357 -3.94 18.60 16.61
C THR A 357 -3.95 17.92 17.97
N PHE A 358 -2.79 17.48 18.45
CA PHE A 358 -2.65 16.80 19.75
C PHE A 358 -2.18 17.73 20.87
N HIS A 359 -2.16 19.06 20.64
CA HIS A 359 -1.71 20.07 21.59
C HIS A 359 -0.30 19.84 22.18
N LEU A 360 0.54 19.12 21.44
CA LEU A 360 1.92 18.77 21.82
C LEU A 360 2.89 19.96 21.65
N ASN A 361 2.44 21.07 21.09
CA ASN A 361 3.21 22.33 21.00
C ASN A 361 3.71 22.83 22.37
N LYS A 362 3.10 22.38 23.48
CA LYS A 362 3.56 22.68 24.84
C LYS A 362 4.82 21.91 25.25
N LEU A 363 5.08 20.74 24.63
CA LEU A 363 6.23 19.87 24.93
C LEU A 363 7.47 20.23 24.10
N CYS A 364 7.29 20.94 22.98
CA CYS A 364 8.38 21.34 22.10
C CYS A 364 8.10 22.75 21.54
N PRO A 365 8.64 23.81 22.16
CA PRO A 365 8.46 25.17 21.68
C PRO A 365 9.00 25.28 20.24
N GLN A 366 8.14 25.63 19.28
CA GLN A 366 8.64 25.94 17.94
C GLN A 366 9.51 27.21 18.02
N PRO A 367 10.67 27.25 17.35
CA PRO A 367 11.43 28.48 17.23
C PRO A 367 10.54 29.50 16.52
N ASN A 368 10.24 30.61 17.19
CA ASN A 368 9.46 31.72 16.66
C ASN A 368 9.98 32.09 15.26
N THR A 369 9.20 31.79 14.23
CA THR A 369 9.38 32.42 12.92
C THR A 369 8.98 33.88 13.12
N GLN A 370 9.94 34.74 13.46
CA GLN A 370 9.74 36.18 13.44
C GLN A 370 9.20 36.53 12.07
N THR A 371 7.95 36.97 12.02
CA THR A 371 7.38 37.60 10.84
C THR A 371 8.13 38.91 10.67
N THR A 372 9.18 38.91 9.87
CA THR A 372 9.85 40.13 9.47
C THR A 372 8.82 40.91 8.67
N ALA A 373 8.26 41.96 9.27
CA ALA A 373 7.41 42.91 8.57
C ALA A 373 8.24 43.51 7.43
N VAL A 374 7.97 43.09 6.20
CA VAL A 374 8.54 43.74 5.02
C VAL A 374 7.75 45.02 4.82
N ALA A 375 8.32 46.15 5.24
CA ALA A 375 7.78 47.46 4.90
C ALA A 375 7.87 47.64 3.38
N VAL A 376 6.72 47.59 2.70
CA VAL A 376 6.62 47.97 1.29
C VAL A 376 6.68 49.48 1.23
N VAL A 377 7.85 50.04 0.90
CA VAL A 377 8.01 51.46 0.63
C VAL A 377 7.54 51.70 -0.81
N THR A 378 6.31 52.18 -0.96
CA THR A 378 5.80 52.68 -2.25
C THR A 378 6.24 54.14 -2.40
N PRO A 379 6.98 54.53 -3.46
CA PRO A 379 7.34 55.92 -3.65
C PRO A 379 6.10 56.68 -4.12
N THR A 380 5.50 57.47 -3.23
CA THR A 380 4.50 58.48 -3.61
C THR A 380 5.01 59.87 -3.25
N ARG A 381 4.74 60.83 -4.14
CA ARG A 381 5.30 62.19 -4.18
C ARG A 381 4.68 63.15 -3.15
N SER A 382 4.25 62.65 -1.99
CA SER A 382 3.70 63.48 -0.93
C SER A 382 4.01 62.85 0.42
N ALA A 383 4.53 63.66 1.35
CA ALA A 383 5.03 63.24 2.64
C ALA A 383 3.88 62.89 3.60
N HIS A 384 3.39 61.65 3.56
CA HIS A 384 2.71 61.02 4.70
C HIS A 384 2.95 59.50 4.67
N THR A 385 3.59 58.98 5.72
CA THR A 385 3.84 57.55 5.90
C THR A 385 2.69 56.92 6.68
N THR A 386 1.85 56.13 6.03
CA THR A 386 0.79 55.36 6.70
C THR A 386 1.29 53.94 6.97
N VAL A 387 1.50 53.59 8.24
CA VAL A 387 1.83 52.22 8.65
C VAL A 387 0.52 51.44 8.82
N VAL A 388 0.32 50.41 7.99
CA VAL A 388 -0.82 49.48 8.14
C VAL A 388 -0.32 48.20 8.81
N THR A 389 -0.81 47.91 10.01
CA THR A 389 -0.53 46.66 10.72
C THR A 389 -1.78 45.78 10.71
N THR A 390 -1.72 44.64 10.03
CA THR A 390 -2.81 43.64 10.05
C THR A 390 -2.50 42.56 11.07
N THR A 391 -3.31 42.46 12.11
CA THR A 391 -3.33 41.33 13.05
C THR A 391 -4.74 40.74 13.09
N ASN A 392 -4.84 39.42 12.91
CA ASN A 392 -6.07 38.61 13.05
C ASN A 392 -7.35 39.19 12.38
N GLY A 393 -7.32 39.40 11.07
CA GLY A 393 -8.55 39.48 10.25
C GLY A 393 -9.47 40.70 10.49
N ASN A 394 -9.08 41.68 11.32
CA ASN A 394 -9.77 42.96 11.43
C ASN A 394 -8.85 44.10 10.95
N ILE A 395 -9.35 44.91 10.02
CA ILE A 395 -8.66 46.11 9.55
C ILE A 395 -8.97 47.23 10.55
N GLN A 396 -7.99 47.66 11.33
CA GLN A 396 -8.07 48.93 12.08
C GLN A 396 -7.26 49.99 11.35
N HIS A 397 -7.94 51.06 10.93
CA HIS A 397 -7.30 52.30 10.49
C HIS A 397 -6.97 53.12 11.74
N SER A 398 -5.69 53.29 12.06
CA SER A 398 -5.25 54.33 12.98
C SER A 398 -4.82 55.54 12.16
N ALA A 399 -5.57 56.64 12.27
CA ALA A 399 -5.11 57.94 11.80
C ALA A 399 -4.04 58.47 12.77
N ALA A 400 -2.87 58.82 12.26
CA ALA A 400 -1.88 59.59 13.01
C ALA A 400 -2.09 61.08 12.70
N VAL A 401 -2.09 61.90 13.77
CA VAL A 401 -2.09 63.37 13.73
C VAL A 401 -0.79 63.89 13.14
#